data_AF-A0A7J2R8S0-F1
#
_entry.id   AF-A0A7J2R8S0-F1
#
_cell.length_a   1.000
_cell.length_b   1.000
_cell.length_c   1.000
_cell.angle_alpha   90.00
_cell.angle_beta   90.00
_cell.angle_gamma   90.00
#
_symmetry.space_group_name_H-M   'P 1'
#
loop_
_entity.id
_entity.type
_entity.pdbx_description
1 polymer ?
#
loop_
_entity_poly.entity_id
_entity_poly.type
_entity_poly.pdbx_seq_one_letter_code
_entity_poly.pdbx_strand_id
1 'polypeptide(L)'
;MNWDSVIGFLESIGIVPSAIVPLIILTLIVLLCFSKKLGKCLTPIKQAIVEIQGILANSGKKIQYLLTETTASPLKPNDYGIQLFQESGLKEIFRDKKDIFLKELEKELGKKTLYTSYDVQEEALKLMTSYEDKEIMNPVKAYAYRQGVDVEMILRIGGLFLRDEFLKEEELKKEKK
;
A
#
# COMPACT_ATOMS: atom_id res chain seq x y z
N MET A 1 -31.28 -17.47 30.58
CA MET A 1 -30.71 -16.66 31.67
C MET A 1 -31.79 -15.68 32.08
N ASN A 2 -32.38 -15.86 33.26
CA ASN A 2 -33.56 -15.09 33.68
C ASN A 2 -33.11 -13.67 34.07
N TRP A 3 -33.70 -12.64 33.46
CA TRP A 3 -33.33 -11.24 33.69
C TRP A 3 -33.48 -10.85 35.17
N ASP A 4 -34.46 -11.43 35.86
CA ASP A 4 -34.68 -11.20 37.30
C ASP A 4 -33.54 -11.72 38.17
N SER A 5 -32.88 -12.81 37.76
CA SER A 5 -31.71 -13.35 38.46
C SER A 5 -30.47 -12.47 38.26
N VAL A 6 -30.37 -11.82 37.09
CA VAL A 6 -29.27 -10.88 36.79
C VAL A 6 -29.46 -9.58 37.57
N ILE A 7 -30.68 -9.07 37.67
CA ILE A 7 -31.01 -7.88 38.45
C ILE A 7 -30.76 -8.12 39.95
N GLY A 8 -31.21 -9.26 40.49
CA GLY A 8 -30.93 -9.61 41.89
C GLY A 8 -29.45 -9.77 42.22
N PHE A 9 -28.63 -10.27 41.27
CA PHE A 9 -27.17 -10.34 41.45
C PHE A 9 -26.53 -8.95 41.44
N LEU A 10 -26.95 -8.07 40.54
CA LEU A 10 -26.44 -6.70 40.46
C LEU A 10 -26.80 -5.87 41.70
N GLU A 11 -28.02 -6.04 42.22
CA GLU A 11 -28.44 -5.41 43.48
C GLU A 11 -27.65 -5.93 44.68
N SER A 12 -27.28 -7.22 44.70
CA SER A 12 -26.44 -7.81 45.77
C SER A 12 -25.03 -7.23 45.84
N ILE A 13 -24.51 -6.69 44.72
CA ILE A 13 -23.20 -6.02 44.63
C ILE A 13 -23.36 -4.50 44.84
N GLY A 14 -24.57 -4.02 45.16
CA GLY A 14 -24.87 -2.61 45.41
C GLY A 14 -25.05 -1.77 44.15
N ILE A 15 -25.21 -2.40 42.98
CA ILE A 15 -25.35 -1.70 41.71
C ILE A 15 -26.82 -1.63 41.32
N VAL A 16 -27.46 -0.49 41.60
CA VAL A 16 -28.87 -0.26 41.29
C VAL A 16 -29.02 0.00 39.78
N PRO A 17 -29.84 -0.78 39.03
CA PRO A 17 -29.97 -0.65 37.57
C PRO A 17 -30.37 0.75 37.09
N SER A 18 -31.14 1.50 37.89
CA SER A 18 -31.57 2.87 37.61
C SER A 18 -30.41 3.88 37.56
N ALA A 19 -29.28 3.58 38.20
CA ALA A 19 -28.07 4.42 38.16
C ALA A 19 -27.08 4.02 37.07
N ILE A 20 -27.11 2.76 36.60
CA ILE A 20 -26.21 2.23 35.56
C ILE A 20 -26.59 2.77 34.18
N VAL A 21 -27.88 2.76 33.85
CA VAL A 21 -28.37 3.17 32.51
C VAL A 21 -27.96 4.61 32.17
N PRO A 22 -28.11 5.60 33.07
CA PRO A 22 -27.61 6.96 32.85
C PRO A 22 -26.09 7.02 32.65
N LEU A 23 -25.33 6.21 33.38
CA LEU A 23 -23.87 6.14 33.29
C LEU A 23 -23.40 5.60 31.92
N ILE A 24 -24.05 4.55 31.41
CA ILE A 24 -23.76 3.98 30.08
C ILE A 24 -24.10 4.98 28.97
N ILE A 25 -25.22 5.71 29.10
CA ILE A 25 -25.60 6.75 28.14
C ILE A 25 -24.58 7.89 28.17
N LEU A 26 -24.14 8.32 29.36
CA LEU A 26 -23.12 9.35 29.52
C LEU A 26 -21.78 8.93 28.90
N THR A 27 -21.34 7.69 29.12
CA THR A 27 -20.08 7.20 28.52
C THR A 27 -20.19 7.11 27.00
N LEU A 28 -21.30 6.65 26.45
CA LEU A 28 -21.56 6.66 25.00
C LEU A 28 -21.55 8.08 24.42
N ILE A 29 -22.17 9.05 25.10
CA ILE A 29 -22.17 10.46 24.66
C ILE A 29 -20.74 11.02 24.69
N VAL A 30 -19.97 10.74 25.73
CA VAL A 30 -18.56 11.15 25.82
C VAL A 30 -17.74 10.54 24.68
N LEU A 31 -17.93 9.25 24.39
CA LEU A 31 -17.24 8.53 23.32
C LEU A 31 -17.60 9.07 21.93
N LEU A 32 -18.89 9.37 21.71
CA LEU A 32 -19.38 10.01 20.49
C LEU A 32 -18.83 11.44 20.34
N CYS A 33 -18.79 12.23 21.40
CA CYS A 33 -18.18 13.56 21.39
C CYS A 33 -16.67 13.50 21.13
N PHE A 34 -15.96 12.51 21.69
CA PHE A 34 -14.54 12.30 21.46
C PHE A 34 -14.26 11.93 20.00
N SER A 35 -15.06 11.01 19.43
CA SER A 35 -14.94 10.61 18.02
C SER A 35 -15.13 11.79 17.05
N LYS A 36 -16.10 12.68 17.32
CA LYS A 36 -16.31 13.91 16.53
C LYS A 36 -15.16 14.91 16.65
N LYS A 37 -14.50 14.97 17.82
CA LYS A 37 -13.34 15.84 18.04
C LYS A 37 -12.10 15.31 17.31
N LEU A 38 -11.88 13.99 17.29
CA LEU A 38 -10.84 13.36 16.47
C LEU A 38 -11.04 13.63 14.97
N GLY A 39 -12.27 13.55 14.48
CA GLY A 39 -12.60 13.89 13.08
C GLY A 39 -12.19 15.31 12.68
N LYS A 40 -12.32 16.28 13.60
CA LYS A 40 -11.92 17.68 13.37
C LYS A 40 -10.40 17.90 13.40
N CYS A 41 -9.63 17.05 14.07
CA CYS A 41 -8.16 17.12 14.10
C CYS A 41 -7.50 16.48 12.87
N LEU A 42 -8.23 15.64 12.11
CA LEU A 42 -7.71 15.04 10.88
C LEU A 42 -7.64 16.02 9.71
N THR A 43 -8.52 17.02 9.66
CA THR A 43 -8.56 18.02 8.57
C THR A 43 -7.29 18.90 8.55
N PRO A 44 -6.82 19.45 9.69
CA PRO A 44 -5.57 20.20 9.76
C PRO A 44 -4.34 19.36 9.38
N ILE A 45 -4.32 18.07 9.74
CA ILE A 45 -3.21 17.17 9.40
C ILE A 45 -3.12 16.96 7.89
N LYS A 46 -4.27 16.77 7.22
CA LYS A 46 -4.31 16.67 5.74
C LYS A 46 -3.82 17.95 5.06
N GLN A 47 -4.23 19.11 5.58
CA GLN A 47 -3.78 20.40 5.05
C GLN A 47 -2.28 20.61 5.27
N ALA A 48 -1.75 20.26 6.45
CA ALA A 48 -0.32 20.34 6.73
C ALA A 48 0.51 19.42 5.81
N ILE A 49 0.04 18.21 5.51
CA ILE A 49 0.73 17.30 4.58
C ILE A 49 0.75 17.89 3.17
N VAL A 50 -0.36 18.46 2.70
CA VAL A 50 -0.44 19.10 1.38
C VAL A 50 0.46 20.34 1.29
N GLU A 51 0.52 21.15 2.34
CA GLU A 51 1.41 22.32 2.40
C GLU A 51 2.88 21.92 2.45
N ILE A 52 3.24 20.89 3.24
CA ILE A 52 4.59 20.31 3.26
C ILE A 52 4.95 19.80 1.85
N GLN A 53 4.07 19.04 1.20
CA GLN A 53 4.27 18.57 -0.17
C GLN A 53 4.43 19.73 -1.17
N GLY A 54 3.66 20.80 -1.03
CA GLY A 54 3.76 22.00 -1.87
C GLY A 54 5.07 22.77 -1.67
N ILE A 55 5.52 22.95 -0.43
CA ILE A 55 6.79 23.62 -0.09
C ILE A 55 7.97 22.81 -0.64
N LEU A 56 7.90 21.49 -0.58
CA LEU A 56 8.93 20.59 -1.09
C LEU A 56 8.96 20.55 -2.62
N ALA A 57 7.81 20.51 -3.28
CA ALA A 57 7.72 20.61 -4.75
C ALA A 57 8.33 21.93 -5.27
N ASN A 58 8.08 23.04 -4.59
CA ASN A 58 8.62 24.36 -4.95
C ASN A 58 10.13 24.51 -4.70
N SER A 59 10.72 23.63 -3.89
CA SER A 59 12.16 23.62 -3.60
C SER A 59 12.98 22.86 -4.67
N GLY A 60 12.36 22.43 -5.78
CA GLY A 60 13.01 21.66 -6.85
C GLY A 60 13.41 20.22 -6.45
N LYS A 61 13.30 19.90 -5.15
CA LYS A 61 13.42 18.55 -4.60
C LYS A 61 12.02 17.94 -4.57
N LYS A 62 11.60 17.29 -5.66
CA LYS A 62 10.59 16.23 -5.53
C LYS A 62 11.06 15.38 -4.35
N ILE A 63 10.24 15.19 -3.32
CA ILE A 63 10.47 14.08 -2.39
C ILE A 63 10.23 12.81 -3.21
N GLN A 64 11.23 12.42 -4.00
CA GLN A 64 11.48 11.06 -4.41
C GLN A 64 12.25 10.36 -3.28
N TYR A 65 11.94 10.65 -2.01
CA TYR A 65 12.18 9.61 -1.01
C TYR A 65 11.19 8.52 -1.34
N LEU A 66 11.71 7.44 -1.93
CA LEU A 66 11.48 6.04 -1.65
C LEU A 66 10.54 5.73 -0.45
N LEU A 67 9.34 6.32 -0.40
CA LEU A 67 8.33 6.00 0.61
C LEU A 67 7.78 4.60 0.43
N THR A 68 8.14 3.94 -0.67
CA THR A 68 7.74 2.59 -1.02
C THR A 68 8.90 1.62 -1.12
N GLU A 69 10.16 2.03 -0.94
CA GLU A 69 11.33 1.15 -1.11
C GLU A 69 12.40 1.37 -0.03
N THR A 70 13.24 0.37 0.20
CA THR A 70 14.37 0.45 1.12
C THR A 70 15.58 1.12 0.46
N THR A 71 16.37 1.87 1.24
CA THR A 71 17.57 2.57 0.74
C THR A 71 18.77 1.66 0.44
N ALA A 72 18.72 0.38 0.83
CA ALA A 72 19.77 -0.59 0.55
C ALA A 72 19.59 -1.22 -0.84
N SER A 73 20.71 -1.47 -1.53
CA SER A 73 20.74 -2.28 -2.75
C SER A 73 20.81 -3.78 -2.41
N PRO A 74 20.05 -4.66 -3.08
CA PRO A 74 19.08 -4.35 -4.12
C PRO A 74 17.83 -3.65 -3.56
N LEU A 75 17.22 -2.75 -4.35
CA LEU A 75 16.03 -2.01 -3.93
C LEU A 75 14.90 -3.00 -3.61
N LYS A 76 14.29 -2.88 -2.44
CA LYS A 76 13.15 -3.72 -2.04
C LYS A 76 11.95 -2.86 -1.71
N PRO A 77 10.72 -3.29 -2.05
CA PRO A 77 9.53 -2.64 -1.53
C PRO A 77 9.53 -2.65 0.00
N ASN A 78 9.16 -1.53 0.62
CA ASN A 78 8.84 -1.48 2.05
C ASN A 78 7.37 -1.87 2.28
N ASP A 79 6.90 -1.86 3.54
CA ASP A 79 5.53 -2.27 3.88
C ASP A 79 4.45 -1.50 3.11
N TYR A 80 4.64 -0.19 2.90
CA TYR A 80 3.71 0.62 2.12
C TYR A 80 3.76 0.27 0.63
N GLY A 81 4.93 0.02 0.06
CA GLY A 81 5.08 -0.47 -1.31
C GLY A 81 4.39 -1.81 -1.53
N ILE A 82 4.56 -2.74 -0.59
CA ILE A 82 3.86 -4.05 -0.61
C ILE A 82 2.35 -3.84 -0.56
N GLN A 83 1.86 -2.94 0.31
CA GLN A 83 0.44 -2.63 0.39
C GLN A 83 -0.10 -2.08 -0.94
N LEU A 84 0.60 -1.12 -1.56
CA LEU A 84 0.21 -0.58 -2.87
C LEU A 84 0.15 -1.68 -3.93
N PHE A 85 1.12 -2.60 -3.97
CA PHE A 85 1.10 -3.72 -4.91
C PHE A 85 -0.13 -4.62 -4.71
N GLN A 86 -0.49 -4.90 -3.46
CA GLN A 86 -1.60 -5.78 -3.10
C GLN A 86 -2.98 -5.15 -3.34
N GLU A 87 -3.15 -3.85 -3.08
CA GLU A 87 -4.46 -3.19 -3.08
C GLU A 87 -4.80 -2.50 -4.42
N SER A 88 -3.79 -2.18 -5.24
CA SER A 88 -3.98 -1.45 -6.50
C SER A 88 -4.57 -2.26 -7.65
N GLY A 89 -4.72 -3.57 -7.48
CA GLY A 89 -5.02 -4.49 -8.59
C GLY A 89 -3.79 -4.90 -9.40
N LEU A 90 -2.61 -4.34 -9.09
CA LEU A 90 -1.38 -4.66 -9.80
C LEU A 90 -0.93 -6.10 -9.53
N LYS A 91 -1.15 -6.63 -8.32
CA LYS A 91 -0.86 -8.03 -7.99
C LYS A 91 -1.61 -9.01 -8.90
N GLU A 92 -2.88 -8.76 -9.15
CA GLU A 92 -3.73 -9.60 -10.00
C GLU A 92 -3.27 -9.52 -11.45
N ILE A 93 -3.01 -8.32 -11.97
CA ILE A 93 -2.45 -8.11 -13.31
C ILE A 93 -1.12 -8.84 -13.44
N PHE A 94 -0.25 -8.70 -12.45
CA PHE A 94 1.07 -9.32 -12.43
C PHE A 94 0.97 -10.84 -12.44
N ARG A 95 0.07 -11.43 -11.65
CA ARG A 95 -0.16 -12.87 -11.65
C ARG A 95 -0.69 -13.36 -13.00
N ASP A 96 -1.64 -12.65 -13.59
CA ASP A 96 -2.35 -13.10 -14.79
C ASP A 96 -1.55 -12.85 -16.08
N LYS A 97 -0.61 -11.89 -16.05
CA LYS A 97 0.24 -11.50 -17.19
C LYS A 97 1.73 -11.75 -16.96
N LYS A 98 2.09 -12.51 -15.91
CA LYS A 98 3.47 -12.77 -15.48
C LYS A 98 4.38 -13.17 -16.64
N ASP A 99 3.97 -14.20 -17.38
CA ASP A 99 4.77 -14.77 -18.48
C ASP A 99 4.98 -13.77 -19.63
N ILE A 100 4.04 -12.84 -19.82
CA ILE A 100 4.16 -11.80 -20.86
C ILE A 100 5.21 -10.77 -20.42
N PHE A 101 5.12 -10.29 -19.18
CA PHE A 101 6.08 -9.32 -18.64
C PHE A 101 7.50 -9.89 -18.59
N LEU A 102 7.66 -11.16 -18.21
CA LEU A 102 8.96 -11.82 -18.18
C LEU A 102 9.57 -11.98 -19.57
N LYS A 103 8.77 -12.37 -20.57
CA LYS A 103 9.23 -12.48 -21.97
C LYS A 103 9.59 -11.12 -22.57
N GLU A 104 8.83 -10.09 -22.24
CA GLU A 104 9.16 -8.74 -22.68
C GLU A 104 10.43 -8.21 -22.01
N LEU A 105 10.60 -8.45 -20.71
CA LEU A 105 11.84 -8.10 -20.01
C LEU A 105 13.05 -8.83 -20.59
N GLU A 106 12.92 -10.13 -20.89
CA GLU A 106 13.97 -10.90 -21.58
C GLU A 106 14.31 -10.31 -22.95
N LYS A 107 13.29 -9.83 -23.68
CA LYS A 107 13.48 -9.18 -24.98
C LYS A 107 14.17 -7.82 -24.86
N GLU A 108 13.82 -7.00 -23.87
CA GLU A 108 14.41 -5.67 -23.63
C GLU A 108 15.87 -5.77 -23.18
N LEU A 109 16.20 -6.74 -22.31
CA LEU A 109 17.59 -7.05 -21.94
C LEU A 109 18.41 -7.57 -23.15
N GLY A 110 17.70 -8.06 -24.16
CA GLY A 110 18.26 -8.67 -25.36
C GLY A 110 18.90 -10.03 -25.08
N LYS A 111 19.38 -10.71 -26.13
CA LYS A 111 20.14 -11.97 -26.01
C LYS A 111 21.55 -11.76 -25.41
N LYS A 112 21.77 -10.70 -24.63
CA LYS A 112 23.06 -10.48 -23.97
C LYS A 112 23.22 -11.56 -22.91
N THR A 113 24.27 -12.36 -23.05
CA THR A 113 24.60 -13.46 -22.14
C THR A 113 25.06 -12.98 -20.75
N LEU A 114 25.30 -11.67 -20.60
CA LEU A 114 25.82 -11.03 -19.40
C LEU A 114 25.05 -9.74 -19.16
N TYR A 115 24.02 -9.80 -18.31
CA TYR A 115 23.37 -8.65 -17.68
C TYR A 115 23.64 -8.72 -16.17
N THR A 116 23.87 -7.58 -15.55
CA THR A 116 23.99 -7.46 -14.10
C THR A 116 22.60 -7.40 -13.46
N SER A 117 22.49 -7.69 -12.16
CA SER A 117 21.23 -7.51 -11.42
C SER A 117 20.73 -6.07 -11.45
N TYR A 118 21.63 -5.11 -11.61
CA TYR A 118 21.29 -3.70 -11.79
C TYR A 118 20.63 -3.45 -13.15
N ASP A 119 21.18 -4.01 -14.24
CA ASP A 119 20.58 -3.89 -15.57
C ASP A 119 19.16 -4.47 -15.61
N VAL A 120 18.95 -5.63 -14.97
CA VAL A 120 17.62 -6.24 -14.84
C VAL A 120 16.67 -5.33 -14.07
N GLN A 121 17.12 -4.67 -13.00
CA GLN A 121 16.30 -3.74 -12.24
C GLN A 121 15.85 -2.55 -13.10
N GLU A 122 16.79 -1.87 -13.74
CA GLU A 122 16.47 -0.65 -14.51
C GLU A 122 15.52 -0.96 -15.68
N GLU A 123 15.75 -2.06 -16.41
CA GLU A 123 14.84 -2.46 -17.48
C GLU A 123 13.49 -2.95 -16.96
N ALA A 124 13.43 -3.64 -15.81
CA ALA A 124 12.16 -4.05 -15.21
C ALA A 124 11.32 -2.84 -14.75
N LEU A 125 11.94 -1.84 -14.14
CA LEU A 125 11.28 -0.59 -13.75
C LEU A 125 10.75 0.15 -14.98
N LYS A 126 11.60 0.35 -15.99
CA LYS A 126 11.25 1.02 -17.24
C LYS A 126 10.14 0.30 -18.00
N LEU A 127 10.20 -1.02 -18.08
CA LEU A 127 9.15 -1.83 -18.70
C LEU A 127 7.82 -1.59 -18.00
N MET A 128 7.76 -1.72 -16.67
CA MET A 128 6.51 -1.54 -15.93
C MET A 128 5.96 -0.12 -16.04
N THR A 129 6.81 0.91 -16.02
CA THR A 129 6.37 2.30 -16.25
C THR A 129 5.84 2.49 -17.68
N SER A 130 6.39 1.81 -18.70
CA SER A 130 5.88 1.90 -20.07
C SER A 130 4.44 1.39 -20.24
N TYR A 131 3.96 0.60 -19.27
CA TYR A 131 2.59 0.11 -19.23
C TYR A 131 1.59 1.13 -18.65
N GLU A 132 2.06 2.27 -18.16
CA GLU A 132 1.20 3.29 -17.53
C GLU A 132 -0.01 3.62 -18.39
N ASP A 133 0.17 3.89 -19.68
CA ASP A 133 -0.94 4.26 -20.56
C ASP A 133 -1.80 3.10 -21.06
N LYS A 134 -1.45 1.85 -20.75
CA LYS A 134 -2.17 0.67 -21.26
C LYS A 134 -3.47 0.44 -20.50
N GLU A 135 -4.50 -0.02 -21.22
CA GLU A 135 -5.81 -0.34 -20.64
C GLU A 135 -5.73 -1.40 -19.54
N ILE A 136 -4.74 -2.30 -19.60
CA ILE A 136 -4.54 -3.31 -18.56
C ILE A 136 -4.25 -2.68 -17.19
N MET A 137 -3.76 -1.43 -17.15
CA MET A 137 -3.47 -0.68 -15.93
C MET A 137 -4.65 0.17 -15.44
N ASN A 138 -5.82 0.10 -16.07
CA ASN A 138 -7.03 0.81 -15.61
C ASN A 138 -7.38 0.54 -14.13
N PRO A 139 -7.27 -0.69 -13.59
CA PRO A 139 -7.48 -0.93 -12.15
C PRO A 139 -6.52 -0.14 -11.27
N VAL A 140 -5.24 -0.08 -11.67
CA VAL A 140 -4.18 0.66 -10.97
C VAL A 140 -4.46 2.16 -11.02
N LYS A 141 -4.83 2.69 -12.19
CA LYS A 141 -5.22 4.11 -12.34
C LYS A 141 -6.43 4.47 -11.49
N ALA A 142 -7.44 3.61 -11.47
CA ALA A 142 -8.64 3.85 -10.67
C ALA A 142 -8.32 3.84 -9.16
N TYR A 143 -7.44 2.95 -8.72
CA TYR A 143 -6.94 2.95 -7.34
C TYR A 143 -6.14 4.22 -7.03
N ALA A 144 -5.19 4.58 -7.91
CA ALA A 144 -4.33 5.73 -7.77
C ALA A 144 -5.13 7.03 -7.61
N TYR A 145 -6.14 7.21 -8.45
CA TYR A 145 -7.07 8.34 -8.39
C TYR A 145 -7.86 8.39 -7.07
N ARG A 146 -8.36 7.25 -6.58
CA ARG A 146 -9.14 7.19 -5.33
C ARG A 146 -8.29 7.49 -4.09
N GLN A 147 -7.05 7.03 -4.07
CA GLN A 147 -6.16 7.15 -2.91
C GLN A 147 -5.26 8.39 -2.96
N GLY A 148 -5.27 9.14 -4.06
CA GLY A 148 -4.40 10.30 -4.25
C GLY A 148 -2.92 9.92 -4.32
N VAL A 149 -2.60 8.76 -4.90
CA VAL A 149 -1.23 8.27 -5.10
C VAL A 149 -0.87 8.31 -6.58
N ASP A 150 0.42 8.35 -6.87
CA ASP A 150 0.93 8.41 -8.24
C ASP A 150 0.95 7.01 -8.89
N VAL A 151 0.58 6.93 -10.18
CA VAL A 151 0.53 5.66 -10.92
C VAL A 151 1.94 5.13 -11.15
N GLU A 152 2.87 6.02 -11.54
CA GLU A 152 4.29 5.70 -11.74
C GLU A 152 4.88 5.03 -10.49
N MET A 153 4.55 5.55 -9.30
CA MET A 153 5.00 5.00 -8.02
C MET A 153 4.54 3.55 -7.79
N ILE A 154 3.29 3.22 -8.14
CA ILE A 154 2.77 1.84 -8.01
C ILE A 154 3.46 0.92 -9.02
N LEU A 155 3.62 1.38 -10.27
CA LEU A 155 4.26 0.59 -11.34
C LEU A 155 5.74 0.34 -11.08
N ARG A 156 6.44 1.30 -10.48
CA ARG A 156 7.82 1.14 -10.03
C ARG A 156 7.96 -0.02 -9.04
N ILE A 157 7.01 -0.16 -8.11
CA ILE A 157 6.96 -1.33 -7.23
C ILE A 157 6.71 -2.62 -8.01
N GLY A 158 5.81 -2.59 -8.98
CA GLY A 158 5.63 -3.70 -9.92
C GLY A 158 6.93 -4.13 -10.61
N GLY A 159 7.78 -3.18 -10.98
CA GLY A 159 9.07 -3.46 -11.61
C GLY A 159 10.05 -4.16 -10.67
N LEU A 160 10.03 -3.83 -9.38
CA LEU A 160 10.83 -4.55 -8.38
C LEU A 160 10.39 -6.01 -8.23
N PHE A 161 9.06 -6.26 -8.20
CA PHE A 161 8.53 -7.63 -8.20
C PHE A 161 8.88 -8.36 -9.50
N LEU A 162 8.86 -7.68 -10.64
CA LEU A 162 9.24 -8.25 -11.93
C LEU A 162 10.71 -8.68 -11.96
N ARG A 163 11.61 -7.82 -11.47
CA ARG A 163 13.03 -8.13 -11.32
C ARG A 163 13.24 -9.39 -10.50
N ASP A 164 12.60 -9.49 -9.34
CA ASP A 164 12.78 -10.61 -8.42
C ASP A 164 12.31 -11.93 -9.03
N GLU A 165 11.17 -11.93 -9.72
CA GLU A 165 10.68 -13.10 -10.44
C GLU A 165 11.60 -13.50 -11.60
N PHE A 166 12.08 -12.53 -12.38
CA PHE A 166 12.99 -12.79 -13.49
C PHE A 166 14.31 -13.41 -13.03
N LEU A 167 14.97 -12.82 -12.02
CA LEU A 167 16.22 -13.34 -11.48
C LEU A 167 16.07 -14.75 -10.91
N LYS A 168 14.96 -15.01 -10.22
CA LYS A 168 14.62 -16.34 -9.71
C LYS A 168 14.47 -17.37 -10.83
N GLU A 169 13.80 -17.03 -11.93
CA GLU A 169 13.66 -17.95 -13.07
C GLU A 169 14.99 -18.22 -13.76
N GLU A 170 15.87 -17.22 -13.89
CA GLU A 170 17.21 -17.39 -14.45
C GLU A 170 18.12 -18.25 -13.57
N GLU A 171 18.04 -18.13 -12.25
CA GLU A 171 18.74 -19.02 -11.30
C GLU A 171 18.28 -20.48 -11.47
N LEU A 172 16.97 -20.72 -11.53
CA LEU A 172 16.40 -22.06 -11.75
C LEU A 172 16.77 -22.66 -13.12
N LYS A 173 16.95 -21.84 -14.16
CA LYS A 173 17.43 -22.31 -15.48
C LYS A 173 18.89 -22.73 -15.43
N LYS A 174 19.73 -22.07 -14.63
CA LYS A 174 21.15 -22.42 -14.47
C LYS A 174 21.34 -23.73 -13.71
N GLU A 175 20.53 -24.02 -12.70
CA GLU A 175 20.60 -25.27 -11.93
C GLU A 175 20.17 -26.51 -12.73
N LYS A 176 19.40 -26.34 -13.80
CA LYS A 176 18.92 -27.43 -14.67
C LYS A 176 19.83 -27.74 -15.87
N LYS A 177 20.90 -26.95 -16.06
CA LYS A 177 21.89 -27.11 -17.13
C LYS A 177 23.14 -27.81 -16.61
#